data_AF-A0A3C1RMI6-F1
#
_entry.id   AF-A0A3C1RMI6-F1
#
_cell.length_a   1.000
_cell.length_b   1.000
_cell.length_c   1.000
_cell.angle_alpha   90.00
_cell.angle_beta   90.00
_cell.angle_gamma   90.00
#
_symmetry.space_group_name_H-M   'P 1'
#
loop_
_entity.id
_entity.type
_entity.pdbx_description
1 polymer ?
#
loop_
_entity_poly.entity_id
_entity_poly.type
_entity_poly.pdbx_seq_one_letter_code
_entity_poly.pdbx_strand_id
1 'polypeptide(L)'
;MAKMILFSPPKVLSIFCFLILSPIPTLAQEQQPQAPDLNPTLKIGVVQHFGDKPTDQLILKAQPGDHLTLQFQTPQGNKQLQTESVLLKMGVEPLPQPEVEERVVLSTHRSYENAEEDAQQWRSLGLEVELAQPDRWQVWAKRSVYNTPLLRRWLIDSLQAQGHKIPRLETQVLTQKRTPYWTAAGYRYNRNQLEITSPQNVIQVSQKTNDPEPLVYGGSLRLQPDAYGTYTLVNNVPLETYLRGVVPHEIGAWPPDASIQAQAVLARTYALRNLQRFEADNYHLCANTDCQVYRGLTEVYGSTDQAIEVTKGLVLTHNNTLTDAVYFSTSG
;
A
#
# COMPACT_ATOMS: atom_id res chain seq x y z
N MET A 1 -1.99 11.83 -29.67
CA MET A 1 -0.68 12.46 -29.95
C MET A 1 -0.01 12.74 -28.61
N ALA A 2 0.93 11.88 -28.19
CA ALA A 2 1.71 12.11 -26.97
C ALA A 2 2.79 13.16 -27.25
N LYS A 3 2.95 14.14 -26.36
CA LYS A 3 3.91 15.23 -26.52
C LYS A 3 4.88 15.22 -25.34
N MET A 4 6.16 15.09 -25.62
CA MET A 4 7.27 15.14 -24.65
C MET A 4 7.78 16.58 -24.58
N ILE A 5 7.89 17.18 -23.39
CA ILE A 5 8.36 18.56 -23.22
C ILE A 5 9.52 18.62 -22.22
N LEU A 6 10.65 19.21 -22.65
CA LEU A 6 11.82 19.59 -21.84
C LEU A 6 11.80 21.12 -21.64
N PHE A 7 12.02 21.62 -20.42
CA PHE A 7 12.07 23.05 -20.09
C PHE A 7 13.48 23.52 -19.73
N SER A 8 13.85 24.72 -20.20
CA SER A 8 15.08 25.46 -19.88
C SER A 8 14.71 26.84 -19.29
N PRO A 9 15.51 27.47 -18.40
CA PRO A 9 15.06 28.64 -17.62
C PRO A 9 15.44 30.00 -18.27
N PRO A 10 14.70 31.09 -17.99
CA PRO A 10 15.10 32.44 -18.41
C PRO A 10 15.83 33.23 -17.32
N LYS A 11 16.59 34.25 -17.77
CA LYS A 11 17.45 35.16 -17.00
C LYS A 11 16.65 36.27 -16.31
N VAL A 12 17.10 36.69 -15.12
CA VAL A 12 16.54 37.77 -14.29
C VAL A 12 17.13 39.12 -14.71
N LEU A 13 16.29 40.16 -14.85
CA LEU A 13 16.69 41.56 -14.97
C LEU A 13 16.11 42.35 -13.79
N SER A 14 16.97 43.05 -13.06
CA SER A 14 16.65 43.77 -11.82
C SER A 14 16.30 45.24 -12.11
N ILE A 15 15.17 45.72 -11.59
CA ILE A 15 14.81 47.15 -11.54
C ILE A 15 14.42 47.47 -10.10
N PHE A 16 15.15 48.43 -9.50
CA PHE A 16 14.92 48.95 -8.15
C PHE A 16 13.90 50.10 -8.22
N CYS A 17 12.83 50.05 -7.43
CA CYS A 17 11.96 51.19 -7.19
C CYS A 17 11.52 51.22 -5.72
N PHE A 18 11.76 52.36 -5.06
CA PHE A 18 11.53 52.62 -3.64
C PHE A 18 10.16 53.30 -3.47
N LEU A 19 9.16 52.62 -2.86
CA LEU A 19 7.91 53.27 -2.42
C LEU A 19 7.31 52.61 -1.15
N ILE A 20 7.42 53.36 -0.05
CA ILE A 20 6.48 53.60 1.08
C ILE A 20 5.67 52.40 1.63
N LEU A 21 5.99 51.99 2.87
CA LEU A 21 5.31 50.94 3.65
C LEU A 21 3.91 51.35 4.12
N SER A 22 2.92 50.51 3.82
CA SER A 22 1.68 50.34 4.58
C SER A 22 1.62 48.88 5.06
N PRO A 23 1.09 48.57 6.27
CA PRO A 23 0.99 47.19 6.72
C PRO A 23 -0.13 46.48 5.94
N ILE A 24 0.26 45.55 5.07
CA ILE A 24 -0.64 44.67 4.32
C ILE A 24 -1.09 43.56 5.28
N PRO A 25 -2.38 43.20 5.35
CA PRO A 25 -2.83 42.04 6.09
C PRO A 25 -2.15 40.79 5.54
N THR A 26 -1.57 39.98 6.42
CA THR A 26 -0.86 38.73 6.09
C THR A 26 -1.79 37.81 5.31
N LEU A 27 -1.67 37.83 3.98
CA LEU A 27 -2.22 36.80 3.10
C LEU A 27 -1.62 35.47 3.56
N ALA A 28 -2.49 34.50 3.85
CA ALA A 28 -2.10 33.12 4.02
C ALA A 28 -1.17 32.74 2.85
N GLN A 29 0.03 32.26 3.15
CA GLN A 29 0.89 31.69 2.12
C GLN A 29 0.15 30.51 1.51
N GLU A 30 -0.40 30.70 0.31
CA GLU A 30 -0.72 29.60 -0.57
C GLU A 30 0.55 28.76 -0.70
N GLN A 31 0.51 27.52 -0.23
CA GLN A 31 1.58 26.55 -0.44
C GLN A 31 1.85 26.49 -1.94
N GLN A 32 3.03 26.95 -2.37
CA GLN A 32 3.51 26.72 -3.72
C GLN A 32 3.37 25.21 -4.01
N PRO A 33 2.81 24.81 -5.16
CA PRO A 33 2.71 23.40 -5.51
C PRO A 33 4.12 22.81 -5.48
N GLN A 34 4.34 21.85 -4.57
CA GLN A 34 5.59 21.11 -4.52
C GLN A 34 5.78 20.45 -5.90
N ALA A 35 7.00 20.54 -6.44
CA ALA A 35 7.34 19.78 -7.64
C ALA A 35 6.98 18.31 -7.41
N PRO A 36 6.34 17.63 -8.39
CA PRO A 36 5.90 16.26 -8.20
C PRO A 36 7.10 15.38 -7.84
N ASP A 37 6.98 14.65 -6.72
CA ASP A 37 7.96 13.65 -6.33
C ASP A 37 7.99 12.57 -7.42
N LEU A 38 9.10 12.49 -8.15
CA LEU A 38 9.27 11.54 -9.24
C LEU A 38 9.59 10.13 -8.75
N ASN A 39 9.86 9.95 -7.45
CA ASN A 39 10.17 8.66 -6.85
C ASN A 39 9.51 8.48 -5.46
N PRO A 40 8.16 8.54 -5.39
CA PRO A 40 7.45 8.46 -4.12
C PRO A 40 7.63 7.10 -3.47
N THR A 41 7.55 7.08 -2.14
CA THR A 41 7.52 5.82 -1.38
C THR A 41 6.16 5.17 -1.53
N LEU A 42 6.15 3.96 -2.10
CA LEU A 42 4.99 3.09 -2.18
C LEU A 42 4.85 2.23 -0.92
N LYS A 43 3.62 1.83 -0.61
CA LYS A 43 3.29 0.87 0.44
C LYS A 43 2.78 -0.41 -0.23
N ILE A 44 3.59 -1.45 -0.26
CA ILE A 44 3.25 -2.71 -0.96
C ILE A 44 2.93 -3.80 0.07
N GLY A 45 1.71 -4.35 0.06
CA GLY A 45 1.34 -5.51 0.86
C GLY A 45 2.03 -6.76 0.33
N VAL A 46 3.16 -7.13 0.96
CA VAL A 46 4.00 -8.27 0.54
C VAL A 46 3.57 -9.59 1.19
N VAL A 47 2.90 -9.52 2.35
CA VAL A 47 2.17 -10.65 2.96
C VAL A 47 0.85 -10.11 3.48
N GLN A 48 -0.24 -10.42 2.77
CA GLN A 48 -1.61 -10.03 3.15
C GLN A 48 -2.23 -11.09 4.06
N HIS A 49 -3.17 -10.68 4.90
CA HIS A 49 -3.95 -11.56 5.79
C HIS A 49 -3.10 -12.47 6.70
N PHE A 50 -1.93 -12.00 7.10
CA PHE A 50 -1.06 -12.66 8.05
C PHE A 50 -1.81 -12.92 9.36
N GLY A 51 -1.94 -14.20 9.70
CA GLY A 51 -2.67 -14.64 10.88
C GLY A 51 -4.09 -15.09 10.64
N ASP A 52 -4.51 -15.25 9.38
CA ASP A 52 -5.68 -16.06 9.02
C ASP A 52 -5.55 -17.49 9.55
N LYS A 53 -4.32 -18.05 9.53
CA LYS A 53 -4.03 -19.35 10.11
C LYS A 53 -3.21 -19.17 11.39
N PRO A 54 -3.55 -19.88 12.50
CA PRO A 54 -2.76 -19.81 13.73
C PRO A 54 -1.29 -20.23 13.57
N THR A 55 -0.98 -20.98 12.51
CA THR A 55 0.37 -21.48 12.19
C THR A 55 1.21 -20.48 11.40
N ASP A 56 0.64 -19.34 11.00
CA ASP A 56 1.36 -18.35 10.21
C ASP A 56 2.55 -17.79 10.99
N GLN A 57 3.69 -17.71 10.29
CA GLN A 57 4.92 -17.15 10.82
C GLN A 57 5.67 -16.37 9.75
N LEU A 58 6.42 -15.36 10.17
CA LEU A 58 7.32 -14.58 9.31
C LEU A 58 8.69 -14.50 9.96
N ILE A 59 9.72 -14.83 9.20
CA ILE A 59 11.11 -14.71 9.59
C ILE A 59 11.70 -13.55 8.81
N LEU A 60 12.13 -12.51 9.51
CA LEU A 60 12.86 -11.39 8.91
C LEU A 60 14.30 -11.42 9.36
N LYS A 61 15.23 -11.19 8.43
CA LYS A 61 16.68 -11.20 8.67
C LYS A 61 17.35 -10.00 8.03
N ALA A 62 18.34 -9.43 8.73
CA ALA A 62 19.27 -8.49 8.13
C ALA A 62 20.23 -9.20 7.17
N GLN A 63 20.88 -8.42 6.30
CA GLN A 63 21.96 -8.94 5.46
C GLN A 63 23.18 -9.32 6.32
N PRO A 64 24.09 -10.19 5.84
CA PRO A 64 25.30 -10.55 6.57
C PRO A 64 26.13 -9.31 6.96
N GLY A 65 26.44 -9.16 8.24
CA GLY A 65 27.16 -7.99 8.79
C GLY A 65 26.29 -6.76 9.06
N ASP A 66 24.97 -6.90 8.95
CA ASP A 66 23.99 -5.86 9.24
C ASP A 66 23.07 -6.25 10.42
N HIS A 67 22.14 -5.36 10.81
CA HIS A 67 21.15 -5.58 11.86
C HIS A 67 19.80 -4.95 11.49
N LEU A 68 18.73 -5.52 12.03
CA LEU A 68 17.39 -4.95 12.01
C LEU A 68 17.20 -4.02 13.20
N THR A 69 16.58 -2.88 12.96
CA THR A 69 16.01 -2.02 14.00
C THR A 69 14.50 -2.19 14.01
N LEU A 70 13.98 -2.68 15.14
CA LEU A 70 12.58 -2.93 15.42
C LEU A 70 12.01 -1.77 16.24
N GLN A 71 11.08 -0.99 15.66
CA GLN A 71 10.43 0.14 16.31
C GLN A 71 8.94 -0.13 16.53
N PHE A 72 8.47 0.07 17.77
CA PHE A 72 7.08 -0.19 18.15
C PHE A 72 6.65 0.65 19.36
N GLN A 73 5.34 0.86 19.48
CA GLN A 73 4.75 1.62 20.58
C GLN A 73 4.63 0.78 21.86
N THR A 74 4.83 1.42 23.01
CA THR A 74 4.57 0.85 24.34
C THR A 74 3.79 1.86 25.18
N PRO A 75 3.17 1.46 26.31
CA PRO A 75 2.55 2.42 27.23
C PRO A 75 3.50 3.51 27.76
N GLN A 76 4.82 3.28 27.68
CA GLN A 76 5.88 4.20 28.10
C GLN A 76 6.45 5.03 26.94
N GLY A 77 5.87 4.92 25.74
CA GLY A 77 6.33 5.58 24.51
C GLY A 77 6.97 4.62 23.50
N ASN A 78 7.62 5.19 22.48
CA ASN A 78 8.29 4.45 21.41
C ASN A 78 9.48 3.66 21.97
N LYS A 79 9.55 2.36 21.67
CA LYS A 79 10.70 1.50 21.97
C LYS A 79 11.37 1.05 20.68
N GLN A 80 12.70 0.98 20.73
CA GLN A 80 13.52 0.42 19.66
C GLN A 80 14.36 -0.74 20.18
N LEU A 81 14.57 -1.76 19.34
CA LEU A 81 15.43 -2.91 19.61
C LEU A 81 16.25 -3.22 18.38
N GLN A 82 17.51 -3.63 18.57
CA GLN A 82 18.36 -4.11 17.49
C GLN A 82 18.50 -5.64 17.55
N THR A 83 18.46 -6.29 16.40
CA THR A 83 18.61 -7.75 16.29
C THR A 83 19.00 -8.16 14.88
N GLU A 84 19.68 -9.28 14.69
CA GLU A 84 19.99 -9.81 13.36
C GLU A 84 18.76 -10.43 12.68
N SER A 85 17.82 -10.94 13.47
CA SER A 85 16.61 -11.58 12.94
C SER A 85 15.44 -11.49 13.91
N VAL A 86 14.22 -11.51 13.37
CA VAL A 86 13.00 -11.55 14.15
C VAL A 86 12.04 -12.60 13.57
N LEU A 87 11.48 -13.42 14.46
CA LEU A 87 10.43 -14.38 14.15
C LEU A 87 9.10 -13.84 14.67
N LEU A 88 8.24 -13.43 13.75
CA LEU A 88 6.87 -13.02 14.01
C LEU A 88 5.96 -14.24 13.95
N LYS A 89 5.08 -14.36 14.93
CA LYS A 89 4.05 -15.40 15.03
C LYS A 89 2.75 -14.79 15.47
N MET A 90 1.66 -15.54 15.32
CA MET A 90 0.35 -15.11 15.76
C MET A 90 -0.02 -15.72 17.10
N GLY A 91 -0.34 -14.85 18.05
CA GLY A 91 -0.91 -15.21 19.33
C GLY A 91 -2.42 -15.06 19.31
N VAL A 92 -3.09 -15.89 20.08
CA VAL A 92 -4.54 -15.81 20.31
C VAL A 92 -4.77 -15.55 21.79
N GLU A 93 -5.53 -14.50 22.10
CA GLU A 93 -5.90 -14.13 23.45
C GLU A 93 -7.42 -14.08 23.56
N PRO A 94 -8.04 -14.75 24.55
CA PRO A 94 -9.48 -14.67 24.76
C PRO A 94 -9.89 -13.25 25.15
N LEU A 95 -11.01 -12.78 24.61
CA LEU A 95 -11.58 -11.51 25.04
C LEU A 95 -12.33 -11.71 26.37
N PRO A 96 -12.19 -10.81 27.36
CA PRO A 96 -12.92 -10.91 28.63
C PRO A 96 -14.44 -10.93 28.44
N GLN A 97 -14.92 -10.26 27.40
CA GLN A 97 -16.32 -10.28 26.96
C GLN A 97 -16.35 -10.35 25.43
N PRO A 98 -17.32 -11.06 24.83
CA PRO A 98 -17.49 -11.08 23.38
C PRO A 98 -17.71 -9.67 22.83
N GLU A 99 -16.97 -9.31 21.79
CA GLU A 99 -17.14 -8.07 21.06
C GLU A 99 -17.92 -8.33 19.77
N VAL A 100 -18.71 -7.35 19.31
CA VAL A 100 -19.45 -7.45 18.06
C VAL A 100 -18.87 -6.47 17.06
N GLU A 101 -18.34 -6.99 15.97
CA GLU A 101 -17.92 -6.19 14.82
C GLU A 101 -19.02 -6.18 13.76
N GLU A 102 -19.29 -5.00 13.21
CA GLU A 102 -20.30 -4.84 12.18
C GLU A 102 -19.84 -3.90 11.10
N ARG A 103 -20.19 -4.23 9.87
CA ARG A 103 -19.93 -3.41 8.68
C ARG A 103 -21.10 -3.52 7.71
N VAL A 104 -21.34 -2.46 6.93
CA VAL A 104 -22.34 -2.46 5.88
C VAL A 104 -21.64 -2.75 4.56
N VAL A 105 -21.99 -3.89 3.94
CA VAL A 105 -21.51 -4.29 2.63
C VAL A 105 -22.55 -3.86 1.60
N LEU A 106 -22.20 -2.95 0.70
CA LEU A 106 -23.10 -2.42 -0.32
C LEU A 106 -23.19 -3.36 -1.54
N SER A 107 -22.08 -4.01 -1.89
CA SER A 107 -21.98 -4.92 -3.03
C SER A 107 -20.72 -5.81 -2.96
N THR A 108 -20.60 -6.77 -3.87
CA THR A 108 -19.46 -7.70 -3.96
C THR A 108 -19.15 -7.99 -5.43
N HIS A 109 -17.87 -7.96 -5.79
CA HIS A 109 -17.36 -7.95 -7.16
C HIS A 109 -16.18 -8.90 -7.33
N ARG A 110 -15.91 -9.31 -8.58
CA ARG A 110 -14.80 -10.22 -8.90
C ARG A 110 -13.47 -9.50 -9.07
N SER A 111 -13.51 -8.24 -9.49
CA SER A 111 -12.33 -7.42 -9.76
C SER A 111 -12.43 -6.08 -9.04
N TYR A 112 -11.28 -5.45 -8.85
CA TYR A 112 -11.20 -4.11 -8.30
C TYR A 112 -11.93 -3.10 -9.19
N GLU A 113 -11.78 -3.21 -10.51
CA GLU A 113 -12.30 -2.24 -11.47
C GLU A 113 -13.82 -2.16 -11.42
N ASN A 114 -14.50 -3.32 -11.32
CA ASN A 114 -15.95 -3.36 -11.14
C ASN A 114 -16.39 -2.81 -9.78
N ALA A 115 -15.59 -3.06 -8.73
CA ALA A 115 -15.85 -2.51 -7.40
C ALA A 115 -15.64 -0.99 -7.37
N GLU A 116 -14.61 -0.47 -8.04
CA GLU A 116 -14.32 0.95 -8.15
C GLU A 116 -15.44 1.69 -8.91
N GLU A 117 -15.91 1.12 -10.02
CA GLU A 117 -17.04 1.67 -10.78
C GLU A 117 -18.33 1.73 -9.91
N ASP A 118 -18.68 0.64 -9.23
CA ASP A 118 -19.84 0.61 -8.33
C ASP A 118 -19.67 1.56 -7.14
N ALA A 119 -18.47 1.66 -6.57
CA ALA A 119 -18.16 2.64 -5.53
C ALA A 119 -18.35 4.08 -6.01
N GLN A 120 -18.01 4.40 -7.26
CA GLN A 120 -18.30 5.71 -7.85
C GLN A 120 -19.81 5.96 -7.96
N GLN A 121 -20.61 4.94 -8.32
CA GLN A 121 -22.07 5.05 -8.32
C GLN A 121 -22.61 5.36 -6.92
N TRP A 122 -22.16 4.65 -5.89
CA TRP A 122 -22.55 4.95 -4.50
C TRP A 122 -22.13 6.35 -4.05
N ARG A 123 -20.93 6.81 -4.42
CA ARG A 123 -20.48 8.18 -4.14
C ARG A 123 -21.34 9.22 -4.84
N SER A 124 -21.80 8.95 -6.06
CA SER A 124 -22.71 9.86 -6.79
C SER A 124 -24.07 10.02 -6.11
N LEU A 125 -24.48 9.02 -5.31
CA LEU A 125 -25.66 9.07 -4.45
C LEU A 125 -25.40 9.75 -3.09
N GLY A 126 -24.18 10.24 -2.86
CA GLY A 126 -23.77 10.92 -1.63
C GLY A 126 -23.29 10.00 -0.51
N LEU A 127 -23.03 8.72 -0.79
CA LEU A 127 -22.49 7.80 0.21
C LEU A 127 -20.97 7.82 0.23
N GLU A 128 -20.41 7.93 1.43
CA GLU A 128 -19.00 7.67 1.69
C GLU A 128 -18.74 6.16 1.69
N VAL A 129 -17.85 5.70 0.81
CA VAL A 129 -17.54 4.26 0.65
C VAL A 129 -16.04 4.00 0.63
N GLU A 130 -15.66 2.78 1.02
CA GLU A 130 -14.30 2.26 0.92
C GLU A 130 -14.31 0.89 0.22
N LEU A 131 -13.22 0.59 -0.48
CA LEU A 131 -13.03 -0.70 -1.14
C LEU A 131 -12.21 -1.62 -0.25
N ALA A 132 -12.65 -2.87 -0.12
CA ALA A 132 -12.00 -3.89 0.70
C ALA A 132 -12.00 -5.25 -0.02
N GLN A 133 -11.01 -6.09 0.25
CA GLN A 133 -10.85 -7.42 -0.30
C GLN A 133 -10.64 -8.47 0.82
N PRO A 134 -11.68 -8.82 1.61
CA PRO A 134 -11.58 -9.92 2.58
C PRO A 134 -11.39 -11.29 1.90
N ASP A 135 -11.99 -11.46 0.71
CA ASP A 135 -11.90 -12.66 -0.14
C ASP A 135 -12.16 -12.22 -1.59
N ARG A 136 -13.36 -11.70 -1.82
CA ARG A 136 -13.72 -10.94 -3.03
C ARG A 136 -13.73 -9.45 -2.76
N TRP A 137 -13.58 -8.65 -3.81
CA TRP A 137 -13.73 -7.20 -3.73
C TRP A 137 -15.12 -6.82 -3.26
N GLN A 138 -15.22 -5.93 -2.29
CA GLN A 138 -16.47 -5.44 -1.73
C GLN A 138 -16.44 -3.93 -1.67
N VAL A 139 -17.61 -3.32 -1.91
CA VAL A 139 -17.83 -1.91 -1.59
C VAL A 139 -18.46 -1.86 -0.21
N TRP A 140 -17.76 -1.27 0.74
CA TRP A 140 -18.29 -1.05 2.09
C TRP A 140 -18.75 0.38 2.25
N ALA A 141 -19.80 0.58 3.04
CA ALA A 141 -20.06 1.90 3.59
C ALA A 141 -18.90 2.26 4.53
N LYS A 142 -18.28 3.42 4.31
CA LYS A 142 -17.01 3.81 4.96
C LYS A 142 -17.12 3.69 6.48
N ARG A 143 -16.32 2.80 7.09
CA ARG A 143 -16.43 2.43 8.51
C ARG A 143 -16.25 3.61 9.46
N SER A 144 -15.43 4.59 9.10
CA SER A 144 -15.21 5.80 9.91
C SER A 144 -16.40 6.76 9.92
N VAL A 145 -17.25 6.72 8.87
CA VAL A 145 -18.47 7.54 8.74
C VAL A 145 -19.65 6.82 9.36
N TYR A 146 -19.85 5.54 9.01
CA TYR A 146 -20.91 4.69 9.55
C TYR A 146 -20.41 3.89 10.75
N ASN A 147 -19.95 4.62 11.78
CA ASN A 147 -19.20 4.08 12.90
C ASN A 147 -20.06 3.60 14.08
N THR A 148 -21.35 3.97 14.13
CA THR A 148 -22.27 3.53 15.19
C THR A 148 -23.25 2.46 14.70
N PRO A 149 -23.75 1.59 15.61
CA PRO A 149 -24.80 0.64 15.27
C PRO A 149 -26.02 1.29 14.62
N LEU A 150 -26.50 2.42 15.17
CA LEU A 150 -27.68 3.14 14.68
C LEU A 150 -27.51 3.65 13.26
N LEU A 151 -26.35 4.26 12.94
CA LEU A 151 -26.07 4.76 11.60
C LEU A 151 -26.10 3.64 10.55
N ARG A 152 -25.60 2.45 10.90
CA ARG A 152 -25.61 1.29 9.98
C ARG A 152 -27.02 0.77 9.71
N ARG A 153 -27.88 0.67 10.73
CA ARG A 153 -29.28 0.24 10.54
C ARG A 153 -30.04 1.26 9.72
N TRP A 154 -29.92 2.54 10.09
CA TRP A 154 -30.56 3.62 9.36
C TRP A 154 -30.14 3.64 7.89
N LEU A 155 -28.85 3.46 7.60
CA LEU A 155 -28.36 3.36 6.23
C LEU A 155 -29.04 2.20 5.47
N ILE A 156 -29.02 0.99 6.05
CA ILE A 156 -29.64 -0.20 5.43
C ILE A 156 -31.13 0.03 5.19
N ASP A 157 -31.86 0.52 6.18
CA ASP A 157 -33.31 0.76 6.08
C ASP A 157 -33.62 1.81 5.01
N SER A 158 -32.83 2.89 4.95
CA SER A 158 -32.96 3.93 3.91
C SER A 158 -32.71 3.37 2.51
N LEU A 159 -31.64 2.57 2.33
CA LEU A 159 -31.31 1.96 1.05
C LEU A 159 -32.38 0.96 0.60
N GLN A 160 -32.93 0.17 1.52
CA GLN A 160 -34.01 -0.77 1.25
C GLN A 160 -35.30 -0.05 0.86
N ALA A 161 -35.65 1.05 1.54
CA ALA A 161 -36.80 1.88 1.19
C ALA A 161 -36.68 2.51 -0.21
N GLN A 162 -35.46 2.76 -0.69
CA GLN A 162 -35.16 3.22 -2.04
C GLN A 162 -35.09 2.08 -3.09
N GLY A 163 -35.31 0.83 -2.67
CA GLY A 163 -35.34 -0.33 -3.56
C GLY A 163 -34.00 -1.05 -3.74
N HIS A 164 -32.93 -0.64 -3.05
CA HIS A 164 -31.65 -1.33 -3.09
C HIS A 164 -31.69 -2.59 -2.20
N LYS A 165 -31.68 -3.78 -2.82
CA LYS A 165 -31.81 -5.07 -2.13
C LYS A 165 -30.49 -5.79 -1.83
N ILE A 166 -29.38 -5.33 -2.42
CA ILE A 166 -28.05 -5.94 -2.27
C ILE A 166 -27.38 -5.53 -0.96
N PRO A 167 -27.45 -4.26 -0.50
CA PRO A 167 -26.80 -3.84 0.74
C PRO A 167 -27.22 -4.69 1.93
N ARG A 168 -26.23 -5.12 2.72
CA ARG A 168 -26.43 -5.99 3.89
C ARG A 168 -25.55 -5.56 5.07
N LEU A 169 -26.08 -5.77 6.27
CA LEU A 169 -25.28 -5.69 7.50
C LEU A 169 -24.56 -7.02 7.69
N GLU A 170 -23.24 -6.98 7.76
CA GLU A 170 -22.42 -8.11 8.15
C GLU A 170 -22.01 -7.95 9.61
N THR A 171 -22.30 -8.97 10.42
CA THR A 171 -22.06 -8.99 11.86
C THR A 171 -21.20 -10.19 12.22
N GLN A 172 -20.14 -9.95 12.99
CA GLN A 172 -19.24 -10.97 13.49
C GLN A 172 -19.10 -10.83 15.01
N VAL A 173 -19.21 -11.95 15.72
CA VAL A 173 -18.94 -11.99 17.16
C VAL A 173 -17.51 -12.47 17.39
N LEU A 174 -16.69 -11.63 17.99
CA LEU A 174 -15.32 -11.92 18.36
C LEU A 174 -15.28 -12.38 19.82
N THR A 175 -14.79 -13.60 20.04
CA THR A 175 -14.55 -14.16 21.38
C THR A 175 -13.07 -14.18 21.75
N GLN A 176 -12.21 -13.90 20.78
CA GLN A 176 -10.77 -13.94 20.90
C GLN A 176 -10.15 -12.92 19.94
N LYS A 177 -9.02 -12.36 20.34
CA LYS A 177 -8.24 -11.43 19.54
C LYS A 177 -6.94 -12.10 19.08
N ARG A 178 -6.61 -11.89 17.80
CA ARG A 178 -5.34 -12.31 17.21
C ARG A 178 -4.37 -11.14 17.26
N THR A 179 -3.20 -11.36 17.86
CA THR A 179 -2.17 -10.33 17.97
C THR A 179 -0.81 -10.93 17.60
N PRO A 180 -0.04 -10.29 16.70
CA PRO A 180 1.27 -10.77 16.35
C PRO A 180 2.21 -10.54 17.52
N TYR A 181 3.18 -11.43 17.63
CA TYR A 181 4.19 -11.37 18.65
C TYR A 181 5.54 -11.82 18.14
N TRP A 182 6.58 -11.35 18.83
CA TRP A 182 7.95 -11.80 18.65
C TRP A 182 8.66 -11.86 19.99
N THR A 183 9.77 -12.59 20.02
CA THR A 183 10.64 -12.67 21.19
C THR A 183 11.98 -12.03 20.89
N ALA A 184 12.39 -11.05 21.69
CA ALA A 184 13.68 -10.38 21.57
C ALA A 184 14.26 -10.10 22.97
N ALA A 185 15.56 -10.38 23.15
CA ALA A 185 16.26 -10.21 24.43
C ALA A 185 15.55 -10.88 25.62
N GLY A 186 14.95 -12.07 25.41
CA GLY A 186 14.23 -12.82 26.45
C GLY A 186 12.80 -12.34 26.76
N TYR A 187 12.31 -11.29 26.11
CA TYR A 187 10.95 -10.77 26.30
C TYR A 187 10.06 -11.08 25.10
N ARG A 188 8.79 -11.41 25.37
CA ARG A 188 7.74 -11.50 24.37
C ARG A 188 7.03 -10.16 24.22
N TYR A 189 6.95 -9.65 23.00
CA TYR A 189 6.25 -8.42 22.67
C TYR A 189 5.02 -8.77 21.83
N ASN A 190 3.83 -8.33 22.26
CA ASN A 190 2.58 -8.45 21.49
C ASN A 190 2.14 -7.04 21.10
N ARG A 191 2.22 -6.66 19.82
CA ARG A 191 1.95 -5.29 19.35
C ARG A 191 1.27 -5.31 18.01
N ASN A 192 0.30 -4.43 17.81
CA ASN A 192 -0.43 -4.34 16.55
C ASN A 192 0.42 -3.76 15.41
N GLN A 193 1.47 -3.01 15.74
CA GLN A 193 2.34 -2.38 14.76
C GLN A 193 3.80 -2.62 15.12
N LEU A 194 4.59 -2.90 14.09
CA LEU A 194 6.03 -3.05 14.18
C LEU A 194 6.66 -2.51 12.89
N GLU A 195 7.51 -1.50 13.03
CA GLU A 195 8.35 -0.98 11.95
C GLU A 195 9.73 -1.63 12.01
N ILE A 196 10.22 -2.05 10.86
CA ILE A 196 11.42 -2.86 10.70
C ILE A 196 12.28 -2.18 9.64
N THR A 197 13.44 -1.73 10.05
CA THR A 197 14.41 -1.04 9.19
C THR A 197 15.76 -1.74 9.28
N SER A 198 16.61 -1.52 8.29
CA SER A 198 18.03 -1.86 8.36
C SER A 198 18.84 -0.70 7.80
N PRO A 199 20.06 -0.45 8.30
CA PRO A 199 20.92 0.62 7.76
C PRO A 199 21.16 0.49 6.25
N GLN A 200 21.19 -0.72 5.71
CA GLN A 200 21.40 -1.02 4.30
C GLN A 200 20.09 -0.88 3.50
N ASN A 201 18.94 -0.67 4.17
CA ASN A 201 17.60 -0.65 3.58
C ASN A 201 17.30 -1.92 2.78
N VAL A 202 17.80 -3.06 3.24
CA VAL A 202 17.58 -4.38 2.65
C VAL A 202 17.24 -5.36 3.75
N ILE A 203 16.09 -6.04 3.62
CA ILE A 203 15.59 -6.99 4.62
C ILE A 203 15.14 -8.25 3.91
N GLN A 204 15.64 -9.40 4.35
CA GLN A 204 15.18 -10.70 3.88
C GLN A 204 13.93 -11.12 4.65
N VAL A 205 12.94 -11.67 3.96
CA VAL A 205 11.66 -12.15 4.50
C VAL A 205 11.41 -13.57 4.03
N SER A 206 10.91 -14.41 4.93
CA SER A 206 10.47 -15.77 4.63
C SER A 206 9.25 -16.15 5.48
N GLN A 207 8.39 -17.02 4.96
CA GLN A 207 7.23 -17.54 5.70
C GLN A 207 7.49 -18.94 6.32
N LYS A 208 8.64 -19.55 6.06
CA LYS A 208 8.97 -20.92 6.48
C LYS A 208 10.38 -21.02 7.05
N THR A 209 10.57 -21.90 8.03
CA THR A 209 11.92 -22.23 8.50
C THR A 209 12.68 -22.94 7.38
N ASN A 210 13.92 -22.53 7.11
CA ASN A 210 14.76 -23.07 6.03
C ASN A 210 14.11 -22.98 4.65
N ASP A 211 13.40 -21.89 4.39
CA ASP A 211 12.85 -21.56 3.07
C ASP A 211 13.97 -21.50 2.03
N PRO A 212 13.89 -22.29 0.94
CA PRO A 212 14.91 -22.31 -0.11
C PRO A 212 14.92 -21.01 -0.94
N GLU A 213 13.82 -20.25 -0.95
CA GLU A 213 13.65 -19.07 -1.81
C GLU A 213 13.15 -17.85 -1.01
N PRO A 214 13.91 -17.38 -0.01
CA PRO A 214 13.51 -16.19 0.73
C PRO A 214 13.51 -14.96 -0.18
N LEU A 215 12.56 -14.06 0.04
CA LEU A 215 12.48 -12.81 -0.71
C LEU A 215 13.29 -11.73 0.00
N VAL A 216 13.96 -10.89 -0.77
CA VAL A 216 14.74 -9.76 -0.26
C VAL A 216 14.01 -8.48 -0.65
N TYR A 217 13.69 -7.61 0.31
CA TYR A 217 12.98 -6.36 0.03
C TYR A 217 13.87 -5.16 0.29
N GLY A 218 13.78 -4.16 -0.58
CA GLY A 218 14.40 -2.86 -0.40
C GLY A 218 13.53 -1.91 0.43
N GLY A 219 14.13 -0.91 1.07
CA GLY A 219 13.44 0.05 1.93
C GLY A 219 13.19 -0.49 3.33
N SER A 220 11.98 -0.27 3.85
CA SER A 220 11.58 -0.71 5.20
C SER A 220 10.34 -1.60 5.15
N LEU A 221 10.10 -2.34 6.23
CA LEU A 221 8.92 -3.18 6.39
C LEU A 221 8.12 -2.71 7.59
N ARG A 222 6.80 -2.84 7.50
CA ARG A 222 5.88 -2.52 8.58
C ARG A 222 4.84 -3.63 8.68
N LEU A 223 4.78 -4.28 9.83
CA LEU A 223 3.62 -5.10 10.19
C LEU A 223 2.53 -4.16 10.73
N GLN A 224 1.32 -4.26 10.20
CA GLN A 224 0.17 -3.44 10.60
C GLN A 224 -1.13 -4.25 10.55
N PRO A 225 -2.18 -3.89 11.31
CA PRO A 225 -3.48 -4.52 11.18
C PRO A 225 -4.10 -4.20 9.82
N ASP A 226 -4.91 -5.13 9.31
CA ASP A 226 -5.76 -4.92 8.14
C ASP A 226 -7.23 -4.71 8.51
N ALA A 227 -8.11 -4.62 7.52
CA ALA A 227 -9.53 -4.36 7.72
C ALA A 227 -10.35 -5.56 8.23
N TYR A 228 -9.73 -6.73 8.40
CA TYR A 228 -10.41 -8.01 8.57
C TYR A 228 -10.09 -8.68 9.91
N GLY A 229 -9.34 -8.00 10.77
CA GLY A 229 -8.90 -8.55 12.06
C GLY A 229 -7.65 -9.42 11.95
N THR A 230 -6.95 -9.35 10.82
CA THR A 230 -5.62 -9.94 10.62
C THR A 230 -4.61 -8.83 10.33
N TYR A 231 -3.46 -9.17 9.75
CA TYR A 231 -2.32 -8.26 9.62
C TYR A 231 -1.76 -8.31 8.21
N THR A 232 -1.14 -7.22 7.78
CA THR A 232 -0.37 -7.17 6.54
C THR A 232 1.07 -6.77 6.83
N LEU A 233 2.02 -7.50 6.25
CA LEU A 233 3.39 -7.04 6.14
C LEU A 233 3.49 -6.12 4.92
N VAL A 234 3.72 -4.83 5.16
CA VAL A 234 3.81 -3.78 4.15
C VAL A 234 5.26 -3.40 3.94
N ASN A 235 5.72 -3.43 2.70
CA ASN A 235 7.00 -2.88 2.28
C ASN A 235 6.85 -1.41 1.88
N ASN A 236 7.50 -0.51 2.63
CA ASN A 236 7.64 0.89 2.24
C ASN A 236 8.91 1.02 1.38
N VAL A 237 8.72 1.27 0.09
CA VAL A 237 9.79 1.18 -0.92
C VAL A 237 9.67 2.33 -1.93
N PRO A 238 10.77 3.01 -2.30
CA PRO A 238 10.74 4.00 -3.37
C PRO A 238 10.27 3.38 -4.69
N LEU A 239 9.44 4.09 -5.45
CA LEU A 239 8.87 3.65 -6.72
C LEU A 239 9.91 3.02 -7.67
N GLU A 240 11.05 3.66 -7.90
CA GLU A 240 12.08 3.14 -8.81
C GLU A 240 12.71 1.85 -8.27
N THR A 241 12.80 1.68 -6.94
CA THR A 241 13.27 0.42 -6.33
C THR A 241 12.21 -0.69 -6.42
N TYR A 242 10.93 -0.32 -6.31
CA TYR A 242 9.82 -1.25 -6.53
C TYR A 242 9.84 -1.81 -7.96
N LEU A 243 10.07 -0.95 -8.97
CA LEU A 243 10.12 -1.37 -10.38
C LEU A 243 11.21 -2.41 -10.66
N ARG A 244 12.35 -2.34 -9.97
CA ARG A 244 13.41 -3.37 -10.09
C ARG A 244 12.91 -4.78 -9.74
N GLY A 245 11.93 -4.86 -8.84
CA GLY A 245 11.29 -6.11 -8.44
C GLY A 245 10.01 -6.45 -9.19
N VAL A 246 9.56 -5.60 -10.12
CA VAL A 246 8.37 -5.83 -10.94
C VAL A 246 8.74 -6.13 -12.39
N VAL A 247 9.50 -5.24 -13.03
CA VAL A 247 9.80 -5.31 -14.46
C VAL A 247 10.34 -6.68 -14.90
N PRO A 248 11.37 -7.28 -14.25
CA PRO A 248 11.86 -8.59 -14.66
C PRO A 248 10.84 -9.72 -14.49
N HIS A 249 9.87 -9.58 -13.61
CA HIS A 249 8.84 -10.61 -13.37
C HIS A 249 7.61 -10.47 -14.27
N GLU A 250 7.40 -9.29 -14.85
CA GLU A 250 6.29 -9.06 -15.77
C GLU A 250 6.65 -9.36 -17.23
N ILE A 251 7.90 -9.07 -17.64
CA ILE A 251 8.32 -9.22 -19.04
C ILE A 251 9.60 -10.07 -19.22
N GLY A 252 10.31 -10.40 -18.14
CA GLY A 252 11.63 -11.03 -18.22
C GLY A 252 12.77 -10.02 -18.46
N ALA A 253 14.02 -10.50 -18.37
CA ALA A 253 15.23 -9.66 -18.51
C ALA A 253 15.89 -9.71 -19.90
N TRP A 254 15.35 -10.54 -20.80
CA TRP A 254 15.89 -10.86 -22.12
C TRP A 254 15.12 -10.30 -23.35
N PRO A 255 13.94 -9.67 -23.24
CA PRO A 255 13.35 -8.96 -24.37
C PRO A 255 14.24 -7.80 -24.88
N PRO A 256 13.96 -7.25 -26.06
CA PRO A 256 14.63 -6.04 -26.55
C PRO A 256 14.49 -4.87 -25.58
N ASP A 257 15.52 -4.02 -25.49
CA ASP A 257 15.57 -2.88 -24.56
C ASP A 257 14.32 -1.98 -24.65
N ALA A 258 13.83 -1.72 -25.87
CA ALA A 258 12.64 -0.91 -26.08
C ALA A 258 11.39 -1.51 -25.41
N SER A 259 11.27 -2.85 -25.40
CA SER A 259 10.17 -3.55 -24.74
C SER A 259 10.28 -3.46 -23.21
N ILE A 260 11.49 -3.59 -22.67
CA ILE A 260 11.74 -3.45 -21.22
C ILE A 260 11.48 -2.00 -20.77
N GLN A 261 11.89 -1.01 -21.57
CA GLN A 261 11.61 0.40 -21.33
C GLN A 261 10.10 0.70 -21.35
N ALA A 262 9.37 0.16 -22.34
CA ALA A 262 7.92 0.28 -22.38
C ALA A 262 7.26 -0.36 -21.16
N GLN A 263 7.70 -1.55 -20.74
CA GLN A 263 7.22 -2.21 -19.53
C GLN A 263 7.48 -1.36 -18.28
N ALA A 264 8.66 -0.76 -18.15
CA ALA A 264 8.99 0.11 -17.02
C ALA A 264 8.04 1.32 -16.93
N VAL A 265 7.74 1.97 -18.06
CA VAL A 265 6.77 3.09 -18.12
C VAL A 265 5.35 2.62 -17.78
N LEU A 266 4.91 1.48 -18.32
CA LEU A 266 3.59 0.91 -18.03
C LEU A 266 3.46 0.56 -16.54
N ALA A 267 4.44 -0.16 -15.99
CA ALA A 267 4.44 -0.56 -14.59
C ALA A 267 4.46 0.65 -13.65
N ARG A 268 5.26 1.69 -13.97
CA ARG A 268 5.28 2.95 -13.21
C ARG A 268 3.92 3.64 -13.22
N THR A 269 3.31 3.73 -14.39
CA THR A 269 2.00 4.35 -14.58
C THR A 269 0.93 3.60 -13.79
N TYR A 270 0.92 2.27 -13.88
CA TYR A 270 -0.01 1.41 -13.14
C TYR A 270 0.13 1.63 -11.64
N ALA A 271 1.35 1.60 -11.11
CA ALA A 271 1.59 1.73 -9.68
C ALA A 271 1.08 3.08 -9.13
N LEU A 272 1.35 4.17 -9.85
CA LEU A 272 0.93 5.51 -9.46
C LEU A 272 -0.59 5.75 -9.64
N ARG A 273 -1.22 5.13 -10.63
CA ARG A 273 -2.67 5.23 -10.88
C ARG A 273 -3.50 4.49 -9.81
N ASN A 274 -2.93 3.45 -9.20
CA ASN A 274 -3.63 2.53 -8.31
C ASN A 274 -3.26 2.68 -6.83
N LEU A 275 -2.77 3.84 -6.39
CA LEU A 275 -2.31 4.05 -5.00
C LEU A 275 -3.41 3.90 -3.93
N GLN A 276 -4.69 3.94 -4.32
CA GLN A 276 -5.84 3.83 -3.42
C GLN A 276 -6.48 2.43 -3.42
N ARG A 277 -5.88 1.46 -4.13
CA ARG A 277 -6.49 0.12 -4.35
C ARG A 277 -6.81 -0.61 -3.04
N PHE A 278 -5.96 -0.45 -2.02
CA PHE A 278 -6.11 -1.08 -0.69
C PHE A 278 -6.20 -0.06 0.46
N GLU A 279 -6.93 1.04 0.23
CA GLU A 279 -7.10 2.10 1.25
C GLU A 279 -7.65 1.55 2.58
N ALA A 280 -8.62 0.64 2.54
CA ALA A 280 -9.21 0.03 3.74
C ALA A 280 -8.19 -0.70 4.64
N ASP A 281 -7.09 -1.18 4.03
CA ASP A 281 -5.99 -1.93 4.66
C ASP A 281 -4.73 -1.07 4.87
N ASN A 282 -4.78 0.22 4.49
CA ASN A 282 -3.72 1.21 4.64
C ASN A 282 -2.39 0.84 3.92
N TYR A 283 -2.50 0.30 2.71
CA TYR A 283 -1.40 0.20 1.75
C TYR A 283 -1.88 0.47 0.33
N HIS A 284 -0.97 0.51 -0.64
CA HIS A 284 -1.27 0.93 -2.01
C HIS A 284 -1.54 -0.24 -2.96
N LEU A 285 -0.64 -1.23 -3.01
CA LEU A 285 -0.70 -2.35 -3.95
C LEU A 285 -0.31 -3.67 -3.28
N CYS A 286 -0.82 -4.77 -3.80
CA CYS A 286 -0.41 -6.12 -3.47
C CYS A 286 0.82 -6.55 -4.29
N ALA A 287 1.54 -7.57 -3.83
CA ALA A 287 2.75 -8.08 -4.48
C ALA A 287 2.53 -9.25 -5.47
N ASN A 288 1.27 -9.55 -5.80
CA ASN A 288 0.87 -10.69 -6.63
C ASN A 288 0.16 -10.23 -7.92
N THR A 289 -0.36 -11.19 -8.69
CA THR A 289 -1.01 -10.97 -9.99
C THR A 289 -2.30 -10.14 -9.94
N ASP A 290 -2.92 -9.95 -8.78
CA ASP A 290 -4.07 -9.04 -8.64
C ASP A 290 -3.65 -7.57 -8.78
N CYS A 291 -2.34 -7.30 -8.71
CA CYS A 291 -1.72 -6.01 -8.92
C CYS A 291 -0.60 -6.13 -9.95
N GLN A 292 0.63 -6.30 -9.48
CA GLN A 292 1.81 -6.55 -10.28
C GLN A 292 2.69 -7.54 -9.53
N VAL A 293 3.37 -8.42 -10.26
CA VAL A 293 4.24 -9.44 -9.65
C VAL A 293 5.47 -8.76 -9.07
N TYR A 294 5.48 -8.52 -7.75
CA TYR A 294 6.57 -7.86 -7.04
C TYR A 294 7.35 -8.85 -6.16
N ARG A 295 8.59 -9.19 -6.55
CA ARG A 295 9.44 -10.13 -5.78
C ARG A 295 10.61 -9.46 -5.05
N GLY A 296 10.54 -8.14 -4.84
CA GLY A 296 11.61 -7.41 -4.17
C GLY A 296 12.88 -7.33 -5.00
N LEU A 297 14.04 -7.49 -4.36
CA LEU A 297 15.38 -7.40 -4.95
C LEU A 297 16.05 -8.77 -5.15
N THR A 298 15.29 -9.88 -5.05
CA THR A 298 15.85 -11.24 -5.17
C THR A 298 16.35 -11.56 -6.58
N GLU A 299 15.62 -11.16 -7.62
CA GLU A 299 15.93 -11.48 -9.02
C GLU A 299 15.95 -10.20 -9.88
N VAL A 300 16.99 -9.39 -9.67
CA VAL A 300 17.21 -8.12 -10.39
C VAL A 300 18.29 -8.27 -11.46
N TYR A 301 18.14 -7.55 -12.57
CA TYR A 301 19.03 -7.65 -13.73
C TYR A 301 19.49 -6.28 -14.20
N GLY A 302 20.74 -6.20 -14.69
CA GLY A 302 21.31 -4.94 -15.19
C GLY A 302 20.54 -4.36 -16.39
N SER A 303 20.01 -5.21 -17.28
CA SER A 303 19.20 -4.77 -18.43
C SER A 303 17.91 -4.08 -18.00
N THR A 304 17.19 -4.64 -17.02
CA THR A 304 15.97 -4.04 -16.47
C THR A 304 16.28 -2.79 -15.66
N ASP A 305 17.34 -2.80 -14.85
CA ASP A 305 17.77 -1.62 -14.08
C ASP A 305 18.12 -0.44 -15.00
N GLN A 306 18.82 -0.69 -16.11
CA GLN A 306 19.15 0.33 -17.11
C GLN A 306 17.89 0.89 -17.78
N ALA A 307 16.93 0.04 -18.16
CA ALA A 307 15.67 0.47 -18.76
C ALA A 307 14.82 1.30 -17.80
N ILE A 308 14.80 0.94 -16.52
CA ILE A 308 14.11 1.71 -15.46
C ILE A 308 14.75 3.10 -15.33
N GLU A 309 16.07 3.20 -15.26
CA GLU A 309 16.78 4.48 -15.12
C GLU A 309 16.63 5.38 -16.36
N VAL A 310 16.75 4.82 -17.57
CA VAL A 310 16.56 5.58 -18.83
C VAL A 310 15.14 6.14 -18.96
N THR A 311 14.15 5.47 -18.36
CA THR A 311 12.74 5.87 -18.39
C THR A 311 12.26 6.53 -17.10
N LYS A 312 13.19 6.94 -16.23
CA LYS A 312 12.86 7.49 -14.92
C LYS A 312 11.90 8.67 -15.00
N GLY A 313 10.83 8.62 -14.20
CA GLY A 313 9.78 9.64 -14.19
C GLY A 313 8.88 9.66 -15.43
N LEU A 314 9.10 8.81 -16.43
CA LEU A 314 8.20 8.69 -17.58
C LEU A 314 6.98 7.84 -17.22
N VAL A 315 5.80 8.40 -17.51
CA VAL A 315 4.48 7.79 -17.28
C VAL A 315 3.58 8.03 -18.49
N LEU A 316 2.56 7.18 -18.68
CA LEU A 316 1.52 7.39 -19.66
C LEU A 316 0.40 8.23 -19.09
N THR A 317 0.01 9.26 -19.83
CA THR A 317 -1.13 10.11 -19.47
C THR A 317 -2.08 10.25 -20.65
N HIS A 318 -3.36 10.41 -20.32
CA HIS A 318 -4.41 10.79 -21.24
C HIS A 318 -5.22 11.90 -20.56
N ASN A 319 -5.45 13.03 -21.25
CA ASN A 319 -6.10 14.21 -20.68
C ASN A 319 -5.47 14.69 -19.35
N ASN A 320 -4.14 14.69 -19.26
CA ASN A 320 -3.37 15.03 -18.05
C ASN A 320 -3.64 14.16 -16.81
N THR A 321 -4.34 13.03 -16.97
CA THR A 321 -4.51 12.02 -15.91
C THR A 321 -3.70 10.77 -16.25
N LEU A 322 -3.20 10.07 -15.23
CA LEU A 322 -2.57 8.76 -15.42
C LEU A 322 -3.59 7.80 -16.07
N THR A 323 -3.16 7.13 -17.13
CA THR A 323 -4.00 6.13 -17.82
C THR A 323 -3.99 4.82 -17.06
N ASP A 324 -5.08 4.04 -17.18
CA ASP A 324 -5.12 2.65 -16.74
C ASP A 324 -4.20 1.80 -17.64
N ALA A 325 -2.95 1.65 -17.21
CA ALA A 325 -1.87 1.00 -17.95
C ALA A 325 -1.85 -0.52 -17.72
N VAL A 326 -2.95 -1.21 -18.07
CA VAL A 326 -3.04 -2.66 -17.98
C VAL A 326 -2.23 -3.33 -19.09
N TYR A 327 -1.62 -4.49 -18.80
CA TYR A 327 -0.83 -5.28 -19.74
C TYR A 327 -1.07 -6.78 -19.51
N PHE A 328 -0.82 -7.58 -20.55
CA PHE A 328 -0.97 -9.03 -20.52
C PHE A 328 0.08 -9.69 -21.44
N SER A 329 0.33 -10.99 -21.24
CA SER A 329 1.42 -11.71 -21.94
C SER A 329 1.19 -11.84 -23.46
N THR A 330 0.03 -12.35 -23.88
CA THR A 330 -0.30 -12.58 -25.31
C THR A 330 -1.78 -12.37 -25.58
N SER A 331 -2.11 -11.83 -26.77
CA SER A 331 -3.49 -11.70 -27.29
C SER A 331 -3.60 -12.51 -28.57
N GLY A 332 -4.73 -13.20 -28.72
CA GLY A 332 -5.07 -14.01 -29.90
C GLY A 332 -5.79 -13.23 -30.98
#